data_AF-A0A0D7E2Y6-F1
#
_entry.id   AF-A0A0D7E2Y6-F1
#
_cell.length_a   1.000
_cell.length_b   1.000
_cell.length_c   1.000
_cell.angle_alpha   90.00
_cell.angle_beta   90.00
_cell.angle_gamma   90.00
#
_symmetry.space_group_name_H-M   'P 1'
#
loop_
_entity.id
_entity.type
_entity.pdbx_description
1 polymer ?
#
loop_
_entity_poly.entity_id
_entity_poly.type
_entity_poly.pdbx_seq_one_letter_code
_entity_poly.pdbx_strand_id
1 'polypeptide(L)'
;MGQGGDVFVLDMGQPVKIAELAEKLIHLSGLSVRSEKCPHGDIAIEYTGLRPGEKLYEELLIGDNVSPTEHPMIMRADEEYLDWDVLKDRLAKLLKAVETDDYPQVRQLLREVVSGYVPEGEIVDWIYQQRRVEPE
;
A
#
# COMPACT_ATOMS: atom_id res chain seq x y z
N MET A 1 -22.11 -16.57 -6.31
CA MET A 1 -21.82 -15.12 -6.16
C MET A 1 -20.80 -14.60 -7.18
N GLY A 2 -19.81 -15.37 -7.64
CA GLY A 2 -18.92 -14.94 -8.73
C GLY A 2 -19.23 -15.63 -10.06
N GLN A 3 -19.11 -14.90 -11.18
CA GLN A 3 -19.12 -15.41 -12.55
C GLN A 3 -17.71 -15.58 -13.14
N GLY A 4 -16.67 -15.30 -12.34
CA GLY A 4 -15.26 -15.40 -12.73
C GLY A 4 -14.75 -14.06 -13.26
N GLY A 5 -13.65 -13.57 -12.69
CA GLY A 5 -13.12 -12.24 -12.96
C GLY A 5 -13.68 -11.13 -12.04
N ASP A 6 -14.65 -11.44 -11.18
CA ASP A 6 -15.15 -10.47 -10.19
C ASP A 6 -14.09 -10.20 -9.10
N VAL A 7 -13.85 -8.91 -8.82
CA VAL A 7 -13.09 -8.46 -7.65
C VAL A 7 -14.06 -8.18 -6.51
N PHE A 8 -13.77 -8.69 -5.31
CA PHE A 8 -14.62 -8.46 -4.14
C PHE A 8 -13.89 -7.60 -3.11
N VAL A 9 -14.61 -6.64 -2.55
CA VAL A 9 -14.14 -5.72 -1.51
C VAL A 9 -14.96 -5.99 -0.25
N LEU A 10 -14.28 -5.99 0.89
CA LEU A 10 -14.92 -6.16 2.19
C LEU A 10 -15.20 -4.80 2.82
N ASP A 11 -16.37 -4.67 3.44
CA ASP A 11 -16.64 -3.54 4.33
C ASP A 11 -15.79 -3.67 5.60
N MET A 12 -14.75 -2.83 5.69
CA MET A 12 -13.83 -2.79 6.83
C MET A 12 -14.33 -1.91 7.98
N GLY A 13 -15.49 -1.27 7.82
CA GLY A 13 -16.07 -0.37 8.81
C GLY A 13 -15.28 0.93 8.96
N GLN A 14 -15.19 1.43 10.20
CA GLN A 14 -14.58 2.72 10.48
C GLN A 14 -13.04 2.62 10.52
N PRO A 15 -12.31 3.60 9.94
CA PRO A 15 -10.85 3.61 9.99
C PRO A 15 -10.36 3.75 11.43
N VAL A 16 -9.25 3.07 11.75
CA VAL A 16 -8.64 3.08 13.08
C VAL A 16 -7.31 3.81 13.02
N LYS A 17 -7.09 4.78 13.92
CA LYS A 17 -5.81 5.46 14.04
C LYS A 17 -4.77 4.57 14.70
N ILE A 18 -3.61 4.42 14.06
CA ILE A 18 -2.51 3.59 14.56
C ILE A 18 -2.01 4.06 15.94
N ALA A 19 -1.98 5.37 16.20
CA ALA A 19 -1.61 5.91 17.51
C ALA A 19 -2.57 5.44 18.62
N GLU A 20 -3.89 5.52 18.38
CA GLU A 20 -4.89 5.06 19.35
C GLU A 20 -4.83 3.54 19.55
N LEU A 21 -4.54 2.78 18.49
CA LEU A 21 -4.33 1.35 18.58
C LEU A 21 -3.11 1.01 19.45
N ALA A 22 -1.99 1.70 19.26
CA ALA A 22 -0.78 1.49 20.06
C ALA A 22 -1.02 1.79 21.54
N GLU A 23 -1.69 2.90 21.87
CA GLU A 23 -2.08 3.24 23.25
C GLU A 23 -2.98 2.15 23.87
N LYS A 24 -3.99 1.68 23.13
CA LYS A 24 -4.87 0.59 23.58
C LYS A 24 -4.09 -0.69 23.85
N LEU A 25 -3.15 -1.06 22.99
CA LEU A 25 -2.33 -2.27 23.18
C LEU A 25 -1.46 -2.18 24.44
N ILE A 26 -0.86 -1.01 24.70
CA ILE A 26 -0.08 -0.76 25.93
C ILE A 26 -0.98 -0.96 27.17
N HIS A 27 -2.16 -0.33 27.17
CA HIS A 27 -3.10 -0.44 28.29
C HIS A 27 -3.65 -1.85 28.49
N LEU A 28 -3.99 -2.56 27.41
CA LEU A 28 -4.45 -3.95 27.47
C LEU A 28 -3.37 -4.90 28.00
N SER A 29 -2.09 -4.53 27.86
CA SER A 29 -0.97 -5.27 28.43
C SER A 29 -0.75 -4.98 29.93
N GLY A 30 -1.60 -4.16 30.55
CA GLY A 30 -1.47 -3.74 31.95
C GLY A 30 -0.39 -2.69 32.19
N LEU A 31 0.12 -2.07 31.12
CA LEU A 31 1.18 -1.07 31.16
C LEU A 31 0.62 0.33 30.91
N SER A 32 1.41 1.34 31.27
CA SER A 32 1.05 2.75 31.14
C SER A 32 1.86 3.44 30.04
N VAL A 33 1.19 4.32 29.29
CA VAL A 33 1.82 5.14 28.26
C VAL A 33 2.60 6.28 28.93
N ARG A 34 3.90 6.37 28.64
CA ARG A 34 4.76 7.47 29.07
C ARG A 34 4.43 8.72 28.26
N SER A 35 3.99 9.76 28.96
CA SER A 35 3.57 11.04 28.38
C SER A 35 3.91 12.20 29.32
N GLU A 36 3.73 13.45 28.90
CA GLU A 36 3.92 14.62 29.79
C GLU A 36 3.06 14.55 31.06
N LYS A 37 1.87 13.94 30.97
CA LYS A 37 0.97 13.73 32.11
C LYS A 37 1.36 12.54 32.98
N CYS A 38 2.03 11.55 32.42
CA CYS A 38 2.52 10.36 33.12
C CYS A 38 4.01 10.15 32.80
N PRO A 39 4.92 10.95 33.40
CA PRO A 39 6.35 10.88 33.09
C PRO A 39 7.00 9.56 33.54
N HIS A 40 6.38 8.87 34.51
CA HIS A 40 6.82 7.57 35.02
C HIS A 40 6.15 6.37 34.32
N GLY A 41 5.51 6.60 33.17
CA GLY A 41 4.90 5.51 32.41
C GLY A 41 5.91 4.48 31.89
N ASP A 42 5.43 3.26 31.65
CA ASP A 42 6.26 2.10 31.31
C ASP A 42 6.79 2.14 29.87
N ILE A 43 5.94 2.55 28.91
CA ILE A 43 6.23 2.50 27.48
C ILE A 43 6.03 3.87 26.83
N ALA A 44 7.03 4.35 26.09
CA ALA A 44 6.90 5.56 25.27
C ALA A 44 6.44 5.25 23.85
N ILE A 45 5.72 6.19 23.25
CA ILE A 45 5.39 6.19 21.83
C ILE A 45 6.28 7.22 21.15
N GLU A 46 7.11 6.76 20.21
CA GLU A 46 8.02 7.60 19.43
C GLU A 46 7.56 7.61 17.97
N TYR A 47 7.43 8.82 17.41
CA TYR A 47 7.02 9.00 16.02
C TYR A 47 8.25 9.08 15.12
N THR A 48 8.44 8.07 14.28
CA THR A 48 9.59 7.98 13.35
C THR A 48 9.32 8.60 11.98
N GLY A 49 8.11 9.10 11.74
CA GLY A 49 7.67 9.59 10.43
C GLY A 49 7.27 8.46 9.47
N LEU A 50 6.76 8.86 8.31
CA LEU A 50 6.37 7.94 7.24
C LEU A 50 7.62 7.47 6.48
N ARG A 51 7.64 6.18 6.14
CA ARG A 51 8.62 5.59 5.24
C ARG A 51 8.24 5.90 3.78
N PRO A 52 9.21 5.94 2.85
CA PRO A 52 8.91 6.15 1.44
C PRO A 52 7.88 5.15 0.91
N GLY A 53 6.85 5.66 0.23
CA GLY A 53 5.76 4.86 -0.31
C GLY A 53 4.65 4.53 0.70
N GLU A 54 4.76 4.93 1.97
CA GLU A 54 3.67 4.79 2.93
C GLU A 54 2.64 5.91 2.77
N LYS A 55 1.36 5.54 2.86
CA LYS A 55 0.24 6.47 2.91
C LYS A 55 -0.18 6.75 4.35
N LEU A 56 -0.53 8.00 4.67
CA LEU A 56 -1.12 8.35 5.97
C LEU A 56 -2.57 7.85 6.10
N TYR A 57 -3.26 7.73 4.98
CA TYR A 57 -4.62 7.21 4.86
C TYR A 57 -4.68 6.27 3.67
N GLU A 58 -5.23 5.08 3.87
CA GLU A 58 -5.57 4.19 2.76
C GLU A 58 -6.85 4.67 2.07
N GLU A 59 -6.97 4.38 0.78
CA GLU A 59 -8.17 4.67 0.01
C GLU A 59 -9.25 3.62 0.36
N LEU A 60 -10.46 4.09 0.68
CA LEU A 60 -11.61 3.20 0.77
C LEU A 60 -12.00 2.82 -0.66
N LEU A 61 -11.80 1.54 -1.01
CA LEU A 61 -12.30 0.97 -2.27
C LEU A 61 -13.83 0.96 -2.37
N ILE A 62 -14.52 1.32 -1.28
CA ILE A 62 -15.97 1.47 -1.20
C ILE A 62 -16.33 2.85 -1.74
N GLY A 63 -16.44 2.95 -3.06
CA GLY A 63 -16.69 4.21 -3.78
C GLY A 63 -17.57 4.00 -5.03
N ASP A 64 -17.20 4.64 -6.14
CA ASP A 64 -18.10 4.86 -7.29
C ASP A 64 -18.39 3.61 -8.14
N ASN A 65 -17.50 2.60 -8.14
CA ASN A 65 -17.59 1.40 -8.97
C ASN A 65 -17.78 0.11 -8.16
N VAL A 66 -18.49 0.15 -7.03
CA VAL A 66 -18.86 -1.07 -6.29
C VAL A 66 -20.36 -1.34 -6.34
N SER A 67 -20.72 -2.61 -6.47
CA SER A 67 -22.09 -3.10 -6.44
C SER A 67 -22.31 -4.01 -5.23
N PRO A 68 -23.47 -3.94 -4.55
CA PRO A 68 -23.75 -4.81 -3.41
C PRO A 68 -23.90 -6.27 -3.85
N THR A 69 -23.49 -7.20 -2.99
CA THR A 69 -23.82 -8.63 -3.14
C THR A 69 -24.96 -9.03 -2.21
N GLU A 70 -25.35 -10.31 -2.15
CA GLU A 70 -26.38 -10.77 -1.20
C GLU A 70 -25.91 -10.67 0.26
N HIS A 71 -24.60 -10.61 0.50
CA HIS A 71 -24.04 -10.45 1.84
C HIS A 71 -23.67 -8.98 2.10
N PRO A 72 -24.16 -8.34 3.19
CA PRO A 72 -24.02 -6.90 3.41
C PRO A 72 -22.57 -6.42 3.60
N MET A 73 -21.68 -7.29 4.08
CA MET A 73 -20.25 -6.96 4.25
C MET A 73 -19.38 -7.27 3.02
N ILE A 74 -19.97 -7.76 1.93
CA ILE A 74 -19.24 -8.14 0.71
C ILE A 74 -19.80 -7.33 -0.46
N MET A 75 -18.92 -6.57 -1.09
CA MET A 75 -19.22 -5.78 -2.28
C MET A 75 -18.42 -6.32 -3.47
N ARG A 76 -18.95 -6.14 -4.68
CA ARG A 76 -18.25 -6.47 -5.92
C ARG A 76 -17.75 -5.18 -6.57
N ALA A 77 -16.45 -5.07 -6.77
CA ALA A 77 -15.82 -3.99 -7.51
C ALA A 77 -15.85 -4.27 -9.01
N ASP A 78 -16.20 -3.24 -9.78
CA ASP A 78 -16.03 -3.19 -11.23
C ASP A 78 -14.70 -2.49 -11.52
N GLU A 79 -13.69 -3.30 -11.84
CA GLU A 79 -12.34 -2.82 -12.14
C GLU A 79 -12.06 -2.90 -13.63
N GLU A 80 -11.40 -1.86 -14.13
CA GLU A 80 -10.84 -1.89 -15.47
C GLU A 80 -9.75 -2.96 -15.55
N TYR A 81 -9.72 -3.68 -16.67
CA TYR A 81 -8.70 -4.67 -16.94
C TYR A 81 -8.06 -4.42 -18.30
N LEU A 82 -6.82 -4.89 -18.44
CA LEU A 82 -6.11 -4.89 -19.71
C LEU A 82 -6.35 -6.21 -20.44
N ASP A 83 -6.54 -6.13 -21.75
CA ASP A 83 -6.55 -7.31 -22.61
C ASP A 83 -5.26 -8.13 -22.43
N TRP A 84 -5.40 -9.45 -22.45
CA TRP A 84 -4.29 -10.37 -22.16
C TRP A 84 -3.08 -10.15 -23.07
N ASP A 85 -3.29 -9.92 -24.37
CA ASP A 85 -2.19 -9.69 -25.32
C ASP A 85 -1.42 -8.40 -24.99
N VAL A 86 -2.14 -7.34 -24.60
CA VAL A 86 -1.53 -6.07 -24.17
C VAL A 86 -0.76 -6.25 -22.88
N LEU A 87 -1.36 -6.91 -21.88
CA LEU A 87 -0.73 -7.18 -20.60
C LEU A 87 0.52 -8.03 -20.76
N LYS A 88 0.46 -9.09 -21.58
CA LYS A 88 1.58 -9.98 -21.87
C LYS A 88 2.77 -9.24 -22.47
N ASP A 89 2.51 -8.37 -23.45
CA ASP A 89 3.57 -7.54 -24.05
C ASP A 89 4.19 -6.58 -23.04
N ARG A 90 3.38 -5.99 -22.15
CA ARG A 90 3.85 -5.10 -21.08
C ARG A 90 4.67 -5.86 -20.04
N LEU A 91 4.24 -7.06 -19.63
CA LEU A 91 4.96 -7.94 -18.72
C LEU A 91 6.32 -8.36 -19.29
N ALA A 92 6.39 -8.70 -20.58
CA ALA A 92 7.66 -9.03 -21.22
C ALA A 92 8.66 -7.86 -21.19
N LYS A 93 8.18 -6.64 -21.41
CA LYS A 93 9.01 -5.42 -21.29
C LYS A 93 9.45 -5.16 -19.85
N LEU A 94 8.54 -5.38 -18.89
CA LEU A 94 8.83 -5.21 -17.46
C LEU A 94 9.90 -6.20 -17.00
N LEU A 95 9.76 -7.48 -17.35
CA LEU A 95 10.74 -8.52 -17.01
C LEU A 95 12.11 -8.19 -17.60
N LYS A 96 12.17 -7.76 -18.85
CA LYS A 96 13.43 -7.34 -19.48
C LYS A 96 14.06 -6.15 -18.75
N ALA A 97 13.27 -5.15 -18.35
CA ALA A 97 13.78 -4.00 -17.61
C ALA A 97 14.31 -4.39 -16.22
N VAL A 98 13.66 -5.33 -15.54
CA VAL A 98 14.13 -5.88 -14.27
C VAL A 98 15.43 -6.68 -14.45
N GLU A 99 15.52 -7.52 -15.49
CA GLU A 99 16.74 -8.30 -15.79
C GLU A 99 17.96 -7.42 -16.08
N THR A 100 17.75 -6.23 -16.65
CA THR A 100 18.81 -5.25 -16.92
C THR A 100 18.98 -4.20 -15.81
N ASP A 101 18.29 -4.36 -14.67
CA ASP A 101 18.27 -3.39 -13.56
C ASP A 101 17.94 -1.94 -14.01
N ASP A 102 17.07 -1.79 -15.02
CA ASP A 102 16.60 -0.49 -15.53
C ASP A 102 15.39 -0.01 -14.72
N TYR A 103 15.67 0.42 -13.48
CA TYR A 103 14.63 0.90 -12.55
C TYR A 103 13.82 2.11 -13.07
N PRO A 104 14.40 3.08 -13.82
CA PRO A 104 13.61 4.12 -14.49
C PRO A 104 12.57 3.54 -15.44
N GLN A 105 12.95 2.57 -16.28
CA GLN A 105 12.02 1.92 -17.21
C GLN A 105 10.96 1.09 -16.48
N VAL A 106 11.32 0.39 -15.40
CA VAL A 106 10.36 -0.32 -14.53
C VAL A 106 9.32 0.64 -13.99
N ARG A 107 9.75 1.77 -13.41
CA ARG A 107 8.85 2.78 -12.84
C ARG A 107 7.94 3.41 -13.90
N GLN A 108 8.48 3.65 -15.09
CA GLN A 108 7.70 4.17 -16.21
C GLN A 108 6.62 3.17 -16.66
N LEU A 109 6.96 1.89 -16.80
CA LEU A 109 6.01 0.85 -17.16
C LEU A 109 4.90 0.72 -16.10
N LEU A 110 5.22 0.79 -14.82
CA LEU A 110 4.22 0.77 -13.75
C LEU A 110 3.26 1.97 -13.82
N ARG A 111 3.77 3.17 -14.11
CA ARG A 111 2.94 4.37 -14.29
C ARG A 111 2.00 4.27 -15.49
N GLU A 112 2.41 3.58 -16.54
CA GLU A 112 1.59 3.41 -17.75
C GLU A 112 0.52 2.33 -17.61
N VAL A 113 0.81 1.27 -16.83
CA VAL A 113 0.00 0.06 -16.79
C VAL A 113 -0.94 0.02 -15.58
N VAL A 114 -0.54 0.60 -14.45
CA VAL A 114 -1.30 0.54 -13.20
C VAL A 114 -2.02 1.87 -12.97
N SER A 115 -3.34 1.86 -13.15
CA SER A 115 -4.19 2.97 -12.77
C SER A 115 -4.03 3.26 -11.27
N GLY A 116 -3.81 4.53 -10.91
CA GLY A 116 -3.60 4.94 -9.52
C GLY A 116 -2.15 4.83 -9.01
N TYR A 117 -1.20 4.30 -9.78
CA TYR A 117 0.21 4.30 -9.37
C TYR A 117 0.85 5.69 -9.52
N VAL A 118 0.89 6.45 -8.42
CA VAL A 118 1.54 7.76 -8.33
C VAL A 118 2.73 7.64 -7.37
N PRO A 119 3.94 7.31 -7.86
CA PRO A 119 5.07 7.13 -6.98
C PRO A 119 5.56 8.47 -6.44
N GLU A 120 5.44 8.65 -5.13
CA GLU A 120 5.95 9.80 -4.39
C GLU A 120 7.47 9.69 -4.19
N GLY A 121 8.23 10.64 -4.76
CA GLY A 121 9.68 10.73 -4.55
C GLY A 121 10.57 10.06 -5.60
N GLU A 122 11.85 9.90 -5.27
CA GLU A 122 12.85 9.22 -6.10
C GLU A 122 12.83 7.70 -5.88
N ILE A 123 13.57 6.96 -6.70
CA ILE A 123 13.75 5.53 -6.50
C ILE A 123 14.63 5.34 -5.27
N VAL A 124 14.03 4.86 -4.18
CA VAL A 124 14.70 4.63 -2.88
C VAL A 124 15.06 3.16 -2.64
N ASP A 125 15.00 2.34 -3.69
CA ASP A 125 15.36 0.93 -3.59
C ASP A 125 16.81 0.78 -3.10
N TRP A 126 17.01 -0.06 -2.07
CA TRP A 126 18.32 -0.24 -1.44
C TRP A 126 19.38 -0.77 -2.42
N ILE A 127 19.00 -1.63 -3.36
CA ILE A 127 19.89 -2.17 -4.40
C ILE A 127 20.25 -1.07 -5.39
N TYR A 128 19.27 -0.25 -5.80
CA TYR A 128 19.50 0.92 -6.65
C TYR A 128 20.43 1.95 -5.99
N GLN A 129 20.23 2.23 -4.70
CA GLN A 129 21.04 3.20 -3.97
C GLN A 129 22.49 2.73 -3.80
N GLN A 130 22.73 1.45 -3.51
CA GLN A 130 24.10 0.91 -3.40
C GLN A 130 24.88 1.04 -4.71
N ARG A 131 24.25 0.77 -5.85
CA ARG A 131 24.91 0.85 -7.17
C ARG A 131 25.20 2.28 -7.65
N ARG A 132 24.52 3.30 -7.12
CA ARG A 132 24.86 4.71 -7.39
C ARG A 132 26.07 5.21 -6.59
N VAL A 133 26.41 4.53 -5.50
CA VAL A 133 27.50 4.92 -4.58
C VAL A 133 28.82 4.23 -4.95
N GLU A 134 28.77 3.12 -5.68
CA GLU A 134 29.94 2.51 -6.33
C GLU A 134 29.99 2.91 -7.81
N PRO A 135 30.61 4.05 -8.18
CA PRO A 135 31.06 4.21 -9.54
C PRO A 135 32.22 3.22 -9.79
N GLU A 136 32.21 2.58 -10.96
CA GLU A 136 33.34 1.79 -11.48
C GLU A 136 34.67 2.59 -11.45
#